data_AF-A0A3N4VNR0-F1
#
_entry.id   AF-A0A3N4VNR0-F1
#
_cell.length_a   1.000
_cell.length_b   1.000
_cell.length_c   1.000
_cell.angle_alpha   90.00
_cell.angle_beta   90.00
_cell.angle_gamma   90.00
#
_symmetry.space_group_name_H-M   'P 1'
#
loop_
_entity.id
_entity.type
_entity.pdbx_description
1 polymer ?
#
loop_
_entity_poly.entity_id
_entity_poly.type
_entity_poly.pdbx_seq_one_letter_code
_entity_poly.pdbx_strand_id
1 'polypeptide(L)'
;MSAAAIPALPAAEVRAALHQMQWERAAALLAAHDRALRASLAAAPADPAPWRALLAEHDALMAELLARRDEAADALARLRLGRRRARAYGEAR
;
A
#
# COMPACT_ATOMS: atom_id res chain seq x y z
N MET A 1 -9.11 0.92 -33.95
CA MET A 1 -8.22 1.36 -32.85
C MET A 1 -8.93 0.98 -31.56
N SER A 2 -8.40 0.00 -30.81
CA SER A 2 -9.00 -0.41 -29.54
C SER A 2 -8.76 0.70 -28.52
N ALA A 3 -9.81 1.23 -27.89
CA ALA A 3 -9.66 2.17 -26.78
C ALA A 3 -8.77 1.50 -25.73
N ALA A 4 -7.69 2.16 -25.30
CA ALA A 4 -6.87 1.65 -24.22
C ALA A 4 -7.74 1.59 -22.96
N ALA A 5 -8.04 0.38 -22.48
CA ALA A 5 -8.82 0.19 -21.28
C ALA A 5 -8.06 0.77 -20.08
N ILE A 6 -8.79 1.41 -19.18
CA ILE A 6 -8.24 1.91 -17.91
C ILE A 6 -7.89 0.68 -17.05
N PRO A 7 -6.63 0.54 -16.58
CA PRO A 7 -6.23 -0.63 -15.82
C PRO A 7 -6.89 -0.62 -14.46
N ALA A 8 -7.40 -1.76 -14.02
CA ALA A 8 -7.92 -1.93 -12.67
C ALA A 8 -6.77 -1.93 -11.65
N LEU A 9 -7.01 -1.37 -10.47
CA LEU A 9 -6.07 -1.40 -9.35
C LEU A 9 -6.00 -2.83 -8.77
N PRO A 10 -4.81 -3.46 -8.64
CA PRO A 10 -4.66 -4.78 -8.04
C PRO A 10 -4.70 -4.74 -6.51
N ALA A 11 -5.69 -4.05 -5.93
CA ALA A 11 -5.74 -3.77 -4.49
C ALA A 11 -5.88 -5.06 -3.67
N ALA A 12 -6.66 -6.04 -4.15
CA ALA A 12 -6.84 -7.32 -3.47
C ALA A 12 -5.53 -8.12 -3.41
N GLU A 13 -4.79 -8.18 -4.53
CA GLU A 13 -3.51 -8.87 -4.63
C GLU A 13 -2.44 -8.18 -3.80
N VAL A 14 -2.41 -6.85 -3.80
CA VAL A 14 -1.50 -6.06 -2.96
C VAL A 14 -1.78 -6.35 -1.49
N ARG A 15 -3.05 -6.30 -1.06
CA ARG A 15 -3.44 -6.64 0.32
C ARG A 15 -3.02 -8.06 0.71
N ALA A 16 -3.25 -9.04 -0.17
CA ALA A 16 -2.86 -10.43 0.06
C ALA A 16 -1.34 -10.59 0.19
N ALA A 17 -0.56 -9.94 -0.67
CA ALA A 17 0.90 -9.96 -0.60
C ALA A 17 1.42 -9.34 0.71
N LEU A 18 0.87 -8.19 1.12
CA LEU A 18 1.23 -7.54 2.37
C LEU A 18 0.88 -8.38 3.59
N HIS A 19 -0.28 -9.03 3.60
CA HIS A 19 -0.68 -9.93 4.68
C HIS A 19 0.28 -11.12 4.83
N GLN A 20 0.84 -11.61 3.72
CA GLN A 20 1.85 -12.68 3.69
C GLN A 20 3.29 -12.17 3.86
N MET A 21 3.49 -10.89 4.21
CA MET A 21 4.80 -10.24 4.31
C MET A 21 5.64 -10.30 3.01
N GLN A 22 4.99 -10.47 1.86
CA GLN A 22 5.63 -10.50 0.55
C GLN A 22 5.78 -9.06 -0.01
N TRP A 23 6.61 -8.26 0.65
CA TRP A 23 6.78 -6.83 0.35
C TRP A 23 7.23 -6.57 -1.09
N GLU A 24 8.21 -7.33 -1.57
CA GLU A 24 8.71 -7.23 -2.96
C GLU A 24 7.62 -7.53 -3.99
N ARG A 25 6.75 -8.51 -3.69
CA ARG A 25 5.62 -8.84 -4.57
C ARG A 25 4.59 -7.71 -4.59
N ALA A 26 4.27 -7.12 -3.44
CA ALA A 26 3.37 -5.97 -3.37
C ALA A 26 3.93 -4.78 -4.17
N ALA A 27 5.24 -4.49 -4.05
CA ALA A 27 5.91 -3.45 -4.82
C ALA A 27 5.89 -3.73 -6.34
N ALA A 28 6.14 -4.98 -6.74
CA ALA A 28 6.10 -5.39 -8.14
C ALA A 28 4.70 -5.23 -8.76
N LEU A 29 3.64 -5.56 -8.01
CA LEU A 29 2.24 -5.37 -8.43
C LEU A 29 1.92 -3.89 -8.67
N LEU A 30 2.30 -3.02 -7.73
CA LEU A 30 2.09 -1.57 -7.87
C LEU A 30 2.89 -0.99 -9.03
N ALA A 31 4.15 -1.41 -9.21
CA ALA A 31 4.99 -0.95 -10.31
C ALA A 31 4.46 -1.42 -11.68
N ALA A 32 3.90 -2.64 -11.76
CA ALA A 32 3.24 -3.12 -12.97
C ALA A 32 1.98 -2.31 -13.29
N HIS A 33 1.19 -1.98 -12.27
CA HIS A 33 0.01 -1.13 -12.42
C HIS A 33 0.39 0.29 -12.88
N ASP A 34 1.40 0.94 -12.30
CA ASP A 34 1.88 2.27 -12.74
C ASP A 34 2.31 2.29 -14.21
N ARG A 35 3.02 1.24 -14.68
CA ARG A 35 3.38 1.13 -16.10
C ARG A 35 2.14 1.02 -17.00
N ALA A 36 1.16 0.21 -16.61
CA ALA A 36 -0.10 0.09 -17.34
C ALA A 36 -0.89 1.41 -17.34
N LEU A 37 -0.89 2.12 -16.21
CA LEU A 37 -1.55 3.42 -16.06
C LEU A 37 -0.96 4.46 -17.01
N ARG A 38 0.37 4.57 -17.06
CA ARG A 38 1.08 5.47 -17.99
C ARG A 38 0.76 5.15 -19.44
N ALA A 39 0.69 3.87 -19.80
CA ALA A 39 0.34 3.45 -21.15
C ALA A 39 -1.10 3.84 -21.52
N SER A 40 -2.06 3.67 -20.60
CA SER A 40 -3.46 4.05 -20.83
C SER A 40 -3.68 5.57 -20.82
N LEU A 41 -2.92 6.33 -20.03
CA LEU A 41 -2.95 7.80 -20.05
C LEU A 41 -2.43 8.37 -21.37
N ALA A 42 -1.40 7.77 -21.96
CA ALA A 42 -0.87 8.18 -23.27
C ALA A 42 -1.89 8.00 -24.41
N ALA A 43 -2.89 7.14 -24.22
CA ALA A 43 -3.98 6.90 -25.16
C ALA A 43 -5.22 7.78 -24.92
N ALA A 44 -5.18 8.68 -23.94
CA ALA A 44 -6.15 9.74 -23.61
C ALA A 44 -7.64 9.41 -23.92
N PRO A 45 -8.35 8.66 -23.08
CA PRO A 45 -9.79 8.49 -23.25
C PRO A 45 -10.53 9.79 -22.90
N ALA A 46 -11.59 10.11 -23.65
CA ALA A 46 -12.32 11.37 -23.54
C ALA A 46 -13.17 11.50 -22.26
N ASP A 47 -13.47 10.40 -21.57
CA ASP A 47 -14.30 10.39 -20.36
C ASP A 47 -13.42 10.41 -19.08
N PRO A 48 -13.53 11.46 -18.23
CA PRO A 48 -12.79 11.53 -16.97
C PRO A 48 -13.39 10.66 -15.85
N ALA A 49 -14.63 10.16 -15.98
CA ALA A 49 -15.32 9.46 -14.90
C ALA A 49 -14.58 8.20 -14.39
N PRO A 50 -14.07 7.29 -15.24
CA PRO A 50 -13.43 6.08 -14.74
C PRO A 50 -12.03 6.34 -14.16
N TRP A 51 -11.36 7.42 -14.57
CA TRP A 51 -10.12 7.87 -13.92
C TRP A 51 -10.36 8.39 -12.50
N ARG A 52 -11.48 9.10 -12.27
CA ARG A 52 -11.86 9.53 -10.92
C ARG A 52 -12.18 8.34 -10.02
N ALA A 53 -12.83 7.31 -10.54
CA ALA A 53 -13.08 6.08 -9.80
C ALA A 53 -11.75 5.40 -9.41
N LEU A 54 -10.82 5.27 -10.35
CA LEU A 54 -9.50 4.70 -10.09
C LEU A 54 -8.67 5.52 -9.07
N LEU A 55 -8.78 6.84 -9.10
CA LEU A 55 -8.14 7.71 -8.11
C LEU A 55 -8.72 7.46 -6.71
N ALA A 56 -10.04 7.34 -6.58
CA ALA A 56 -10.69 7.05 -5.31
C ALA A 56 -10.26 5.68 -4.75
N GLU A 57 -10.10 4.66 -5.61
CA GLU A 57 -9.56 3.35 -5.20
C GLU A 57 -8.11 3.45 -4.70
N HIS A 58 -7.28 4.26 -5.36
CA HIS A 58 -5.90 4.53 -4.90
C HIS A 58 -5.87 5.23 -3.55
N ASP A 59 -6.69 6.26 -3.35
CA ASP A 59 -6.76 7.01 -2.10
C ASP A 59 -7.18 6.08 -0.95
N ALA A 60 -8.14 5.18 -1.20
CA ALA A 60 -8.57 4.18 -0.22
C ALA A 60 -7.43 3.22 0.14
N LEU A 61 -6.72 2.68 -0.86
CA LEU A 61 -5.57 1.79 -0.61
C LEU A 61 -4.45 2.53 0.15
N MET A 62 -4.16 3.77 -0.18
CA MET A 62 -3.15 4.57 0.50
C MET A 62 -3.52 4.84 1.96
N ALA A 63 -4.79 5.16 2.24
CA ALA A 63 -5.27 5.32 3.60
C ALA A 63 -5.10 4.03 4.42
N GLU A 64 -5.42 2.87 3.85
CA GLU A 64 -5.20 1.57 4.48
C GLU A 64 -3.72 1.32 4.81
N LEU A 65 -2.81 1.62 3.88
CA LEU A 65 -1.37 1.43 4.10
C LEU A 65 -0.82 2.34 5.20
N LEU A 66 -1.26 3.59 5.24
CA LEU A 66 -0.89 4.55 6.29
C LEU A 66 -1.36 4.08 7.66
N ALA A 67 -2.61 3.63 7.78
CA ALA A 67 -3.13 3.10 9.03
C ALA A 67 -2.30 1.90 9.53
N ARG A 68 -1.97 0.94 8.66
CA ARG A 68 -1.14 -0.23 9.02
C ARG A 68 0.28 0.16 9.42
N ARG A 69 0.86 1.16 8.78
CA ARG A 69 2.18 1.70 9.16
C ARG A 69 2.13 2.28 10.57
N ASP A 70 1.09 3.04 10.88
CA ASP A 70 0.95 3.71 12.17
C ASP A 70 0.73 2.70 13.30
N GLU A 71 -0.10 1.67 13.07
CA GLU A 71 -0.25 0.53 13.99
C GLU A 71 1.08 -0.19 14.28
N ALA A 72 1.89 -0.41 13.25
CA ALA A 72 3.20 -1.04 13.38
C ALA A 72 4.18 -0.15 14.16
N ALA A 73 4.15 1.17 13.94
CA ALA A 73 4.97 2.13 14.67
C ALA A 73 4.62 2.14 16.17
N ASP A 74 3.32 2.11 16.49
CA ASP A 74 2.83 2.04 17.87
C ASP A 74 3.24 0.73 18.55
N ALA A 75 3.12 -0.40 17.85
CA ALA A 75 3.58 -1.69 18.36
C ALA A 75 5.08 -1.67 18.67
N LEU A 76 5.89 -1.09 17.78
CA LEU A 76 7.33 -0.93 17.98
C LEU A 76 7.65 -0.03 19.18
N ALA A 77 6.91 1.07 19.36
CA ALA A 77 7.06 1.96 20.51
C ALA A 77 6.79 1.24 21.84
N ARG A 78 5.71 0.43 21.91
CA ARG A 78 5.39 -0.41 23.06
C ARG A 78 6.50 -1.42 23.38
N LEU A 79 7.03 -2.10 22.35
CA LEU A 79 8.14 -3.04 22.51
C LEU A 79 9.42 -2.37 23.06
N ARG A 80 9.76 -1.18 22.55
CA ARG A 80 10.92 -0.41 23.03
C ARG A 80 10.76 -0.01 24.50
N LEU A 81 9.56 0.41 24.91
CA LEU A 81 9.27 0.73 26.31
C LEU A 81 9.37 -0.51 27.20
N GLY A 82 8.80 -1.64 26.77
CA GLY A 82 8.91 -2.92 27.48
C GLY A 82 10.36 -3.35 27.68
N ARG A 83 11.19 -3.26 26.64
CA ARG A 83 12.63 -3.56 26.72
C ARG A 83 13.37 -2.67 27.72
N ARG A 84 13.07 -1.37 27.73
CA ARG A 84 13.67 -0.44 28.71
C ARG A 84 13.30 -0.79 30.14
N ARG A 85 12.01 -1.08 30.40
CA ARG A 85 11.54 -1.48 31.73
C ARG A 85 12.20 -2.78 32.19
N ALA A 86 12.24 -3.81 31.34
CA ALA A 86 12.86 -5.08 31.67
C ALA A 86 14.35 -4.94 32.05
N ARG A 87 15.10 -4.07 31.34
CA ARG A 87 16.50 -3.76 31.69
C ARG A 87 16.63 -3.10 33.05
N ALA A 88 15.81 -2.08 33.33
CA ALA A 88 15.83 -1.40 34.62
C ALA A 88 15.55 -2.35 35.81
N TYR A 89 14.65 -3.31 35.64
CA TYR A 89 14.41 -4.34 36.67
C TYR A 89 15.56 -5.34 36.81
N GLY A 90 16.26 -5.67 35.71
CA GLY A 90 17.40 -6.59 35.74
C GLY A 90 18.67 -5.98 36.33
N GLU A 91 18.88 -4.67 36.20
CA GLU A 91 20.02 -3.92 36.76
C GLU A 91 19.82 -3.54 38.23
N ALA A 92 18.59 -3.59 38.75
CA ALA A 92 18.26 -3.28 40.14
C ALA A 92 18.42 -4.49 41.11
N ARG A 93 19.19 -5.50 40.71
CA ARG A 93 19.43 -6.75 41.46
C ARG A 93 20.92 -7.04 41.56
#